data_AF-A0A8J8T7P3-F1
#
_entry.id   AF-A0A8J8T7P3-F1
#
_cell.length_a   1.000
_cell.length_b   1.000
_cell.length_c   1.000
_cell.angle_alpha   90.00
_cell.angle_beta   90.00
_cell.angle_gamma   90.00
#
_symmetry.space_group_name_H-M   'P 1'
#
loop_
_entity.id
_entity.type
_entity.pdbx_description
1 polymer ?
#
loop_
_entity_poly.entity_id
_entity_poly.type
_entity_poly.pdbx_seq_one_letter_code
_entity_poly.pdbx_strand_id
1 'polypeptide(L)'
;MNSCPGMEIKKYLGIVEVHLSKNMRLTRGDEEVSHIIEQFLEEANEIARAKVASLGGNFMLGYKMDINKLDVDQKEIYILISIFGDCVYAEKQEIGDEFIDKEILKIPESIQQQA
;
A
#
# COMPACT_ATOMS: atom_id res chain seq x y z
N MET A 1 -2.58 11.92 11.51
CA MET A 1 -2.24 12.25 10.11
C MET A 1 -1.38 11.11 9.61
N ASN A 2 -1.81 10.38 8.57
CA ASN A 2 -1.04 9.24 8.07
C ASN A 2 0.23 9.75 7.38
N SER A 3 1.38 9.14 7.68
CA SER A 3 2.69 9.52 7.12
C SER A 3 3.47 8.29 6.72
N CYS A 4 4.28 8.39 5.66
CA CYS A 4 5.22 7.34 5.26
C CYS A 4 6.64 7.77 5.64
N PRO A 5 7.33 7.06 6.56
CA PRO A 5 8.70 7.41 6.95
C PRO A 5 9.65 7.46 5.75
N GLY A 6 10.53 8.47 5.71
CA GLY A 6 11.48 8.66 4.61
C GLY A 6 10.84 9.20 3.32
N MET A 7 9.57 9.57 3.34
CA MET A 7 8.88 10.26 2.26
C MET A 7 8.35 11.59 2.75
N GLU A 8 8.54 12.63 1.96
CA GLU A 8 7.97 13.95 2.16
C GLU A 8 6.76 14.13 1.25
N ILE A 9 5.59 14.43 1.84
CA ILE A 9 4.37 14.68 1.10
C ILE A 9 4.44 16.11 0.55
N LYS A 10 4.59 16.25 -0.77
CA LYS A 10 4.67 17.56 -1.44
C LYS A 10 3.29 18.12 -1.74
N LYS A 11 2.32 17.26 -2.07
CA LYS A 11 0.97 17.71 -2.45
C LYS A 11 -0.10 16.69 -2.11
N TYR A 12 -1.20 17.17 -1.53
CA TYR A 12 -2.44 16.42 -1.41
C TYR A 12 -3.27 16.53 -2.69
N LEU A 13 -3.77 15.40 -3.19
CA LEU A 13 -4.45 15.31 -4.49
C LEU A 13 -5.91 14.83 -4.39
N GLY A 14 -6.41 14.58 -3.18
CA GLY A 14 -7.79 14.20 -2.91
C GLY A 14 -7.94 12.79 -2.38
N ILE A 15 -9.19 12.36 -2.23
CA ILE A 15 -9.56 11.04 -1.73
C ILE A 15 -9.68 10.06 -2.90
N VAL A 16 -9.22 8.84 -2.69
CA VAL A 16 -9.41 7.69 -3.58
C VAL A 16 -10.39 6.75 -2.91
N GLU A 17 -11.46 6.45 -3.64
CA GLU A 17 -12.51 5.51 -3.25
C GLU A 17 -12.83 4.64 -4.47
N VAL A 18 -12.74 3.33 -4.30
CA VAL A 18 -13.00 2.34 -5.35
C VAL A 18 -13.87 1.25 -4.77
N HIS A 19 -15.00 0.97 -5.43
CA HIS A 19 -15.89 -0.13 -5.07
C HIS A 19 -16.06 -1.07 -6.24
N LEU A 20 -15.85 -2.36 -6.00
CA LEU A 20 -15.99 -3.40 -6.99
C LEU A 20 -16.85 -4.51 -6.42
N SER A 21 -17.83 -4.94 -7.21
CA SER A 21 -18.70 -6.06 -6.87
C SER A 21 -18.55 -7.17 -7.89
N LYS A 22 -18.41 -8.41 -7.42
CA LYS A 22 -18.37 -9.62 -8.26
C LYS A 22 -19.34 -10.65 -7.72
N ASN A 23 -20.18 -11.18 -8.59
CA ASN A 23 -21.01 -12.34 -8.31
C ASN A 23 -20.32 -13.57 -8.92
N MET A 24 -20.18 -14.62 -8.12
CA MET A 24 -19.61 -15.90 -8.52
C MET A 24 -20.62 -17.00 -8.23
N ARG A 25 -20.80 -17.89 -9.20
CA ARG A 25 -21.61 -19.08 -9.04
C ARG A 25 -20.72 -20.29 -8.89
N LEU A 26 -20.87 -21.01 -7.78
CA LEU A 26 -20.14 -22.23 -7.51
C LEU A 26 -20.65 -23.38 -8.38
N THR A 27 -19.74 -24.05 -9.06
CA THR A 27 -19.98 -25.28 -9.82
C THR A 27 -19.41 -26.50 -9.09
N ARG A 28 -19.82 -27.71 -9.48
CA ARG A 28 -19.29 -28.92 -8.83
C ARG A 28 -17.84 -29.12 -9.24
N GLY A 29 -16.90 -28.90 -8.32
CA GLY A 29 -15.45 -29.06 -8.54
C GLY A 29 -14.59 -27.86 -8.11
N ASP A 30 -15.18 -26.84 -7.48
CA ASP A 30 -14.49 -25.57 -7.23
C ASP A 30 -13.40 -25.66 -6.12
N GLU A 31 -12.20 -26.09 -6.51
CA GLU A 31 -10.96 -25.74 -5.82
C GLU A 31 -10.50 -24.29 -6.17
N GLU A 32 -11.20 -23.63 -7.10
CA GLU A 32 -10.79 -22.36 -7.72
C GLU A 32 -11.30 -21.09 -7.04
N VAL A 33 -12.18 -21.18 -6.03
CA VAL A 33 -12.79 -19.99 -5.40
C VAL A 33 -11.72 -19.05 -4.85
N SER A 34 -10.70 -19.59 -4.18
CA SER A 34 -9.58 -18.81 -3.64
C SER A 34 -8.83 -18.08 -4.76
N HIS A 35 -8.58 -18.74 -5.89
CA HIS A 35 -7.89 -18.14 -7.03
C HIS A 35 -8.69 -16.99 -7.66
N ILE A 36 -10.01 -17.15 -7.78
CA ILE A 36 -10.87 -16.08 -8.31
C ILE A 36 -10.91 -14.88 -7.34
N ILE A 37 -10.87 -15.13 -6.03
CA ILE A 37 -10.79 -14.07 -5.01
C ILE A 37 -9.45 -13.34 -5.10
N GLU A 38 -8.34 -14.07 -5.23
CA GLU A 38 -7.00 -13.49 -5.40
C GLU A 38 -6.94 -12.60 -6.65
N GLN A 39 -7.41 -13.09 -7.80
CA GLN A 39 -7.49 -12.28 -9.01
C GLN A 39 -8.34 -11.02 -8.82
N PHE A 40 -9.47 -11.14 -8.12
CA PHE A 40 -10.35 -10.00 -7.87
C PHE A 40 -9.71 -8.96 -6.93
N LEU A 41 -8.88 -9.40 -5.97
CA LEU A 41 -8.09 -8.51 -5.13
C LEU A 41 -6.98 -7.80 -5.91
N GLU A 42 -6.33 -8.49 -6.86
CA GLU A 42 -5.34 -7.88 -7.75
C GLU A 42 -5.99 -6.82 -8.65
N GLU A 43 -7.11 -7.15 -9.29
CA GLU A 43 -7.91 -6.22 -10.11
C GLU A 43 -8.28 -4.96 -9.31
N ALA A 44 -8.73 -5.13 -8.06
CA ALA A 44 -9.09 -4.01 -7.20
C ALA A 44 -7.91 -3.08 -6.91
N ASN A 45 -6.74 -3.67 -6.62
CA ASN A 45 -5.51 -2.91 -6.40
C ASN A 45 -5.03 -2.19 -7.66
N GLU A 46 -5.13 -2.83 -8.83
CA GLU A 46 -4.77 -2.20 -10.10
C GLU A 46 -5.65 -0.99 -10.41
N ILE A 47 -6.96 -1.11 -10.20
CA ILE A 47 -7.89 0.00 -10.38
C ILE A 47 -7.61 1.12 -9.39
N ALA A 48 -7.31 0.81 -8.12
CA ALA A 48 -6.92 1.82 -7.14
C ALA A 48 -5.62 2.54 -7.53
N ARG A 49 -4.60 1.82 -8.00
CA ARG A 49 -3.35 2.41 -8.51
C ARG A 49 -3.60 3.29 -9.73
N ALA A 50 -4.41 2.83 -10.69
CA ALA A 50 -4.79 3.61 -11.86
C ALA A 50 -5.53 4.90 -11.46
N LYS A 51 -6.40 4.83 -10.44
CA LYS A 51 -7.09 5.99 -9.90
C LYS A 51 -6.11 7.01 -9.30
N VAL A 52 -5.16 6.56 -8.47
CA VAL A 52 -4.07 7.42 -7.93
C VAL A 52 -3.30 8.08 -9.07
N ALA A 53 -2.88 7.31 -10.07
CA ALA A 53 -2.14 7.82 -11.21
C ALA A 53 -2.95 8.85 -12.03
N SER A 54 -4.25 8.64 -12.23
CA SER A 54 -5.13 9.58 -12.94
C SER A 54 -5.30 10.93 -12.23
N LEU A 55 -5.11 10.96 -10.90
CA LEU A 55 -5.10 12.18 -10.10
C LEU A 55 -3.74 12.90 -10.13
N GLY A 56 -2.74 12.31 -10.80
CA GLY A 56 -1.35 12.78 -10.82
C GLY A 56 -0.57 12.42 -9.56
N GLY A 57 -1.08 11.52 -8.73
CA GLY A 57 -0.41 11.04 -7.53
C GLY A 57 0.49 9.85 -7.81
N ASN A 58 1.40 9.61 -6.88
CA ASN A 58 2.28 8.45 -6.90
C ASN A 58 2.18 7.62 -5.61
N PHE A 59 1.40 8.07 -4.63
CA PHE A 59 1.30 7.42 -3.35
C PHE A 59 -0.12 7.53 -2.79
N MET A 60 -0.55 6.49 -2.06
CA MET A 60 -1.82 6.48 -1.35
C MET A 60 -1.58 6.28 0.14
N LEU A 61 -1.97 7.27 0.95
CA LEU A 61 -1.88 7.22 2.41
C LEU A 61 -3.16 6.65 3.01
N GLY A 62 -3.02 5.99 4.16
CA GLY A 62 -4.17 5.44 4.86
C GLY A 62 -4.93 4.38 4.07
N TYR A 63 -4.22 3.61 3.23
CA TYR A 63 -4.78 2.50 2.47
C TYR A 63 -5.63 1.63 3.39
N LYS A 64 -6.91 1.51 3.07
CA LYS A 64 -7.84 0.60 3.73
C LYS A 64 -8.58 -0.18 2.66
N MET A 65 -8.67 -1.49 2.85
CA MET A 65 -9.46 -2.38 1.99
C MET A 65 -10.46 -3.14 2.85
N ASP A 66 -11.74 -2.92 2.58
CA ASP A 66 -12.85 -3.64 3.20
C ASP A 66 -13.36 -4.69 2.21
N ILE A 67 -13.42 -5.94 2.63
CA ILE A 67 -13.93 -7.07 1.82
C ILE A 67 -15.20 -7.57 2.49
N ASN A 68 -16.34 -7.34 1.85
CA ASN A 68 -17.63 -7.83 2.31
C ASN A 68 -18.05 -9.00 1.44
N LYS A 69 -18.21 -10.17 2.06
CA LYS A 69 -18.71 -11.37 1.40
C LYS A 69 -20.16 -11.59 1.84
N LEU A 70 -21.06 -11.75 0.87
CA LEU A 70 -22.44 -12.14 1.08
C LEU A 70 -22.67 -13.49 0.38
N ASP A 71 -22.95 -14.51 1.18
CA ASP A 71 -23.38 -15.82 0.69
C ASP A 71 -24.91 -15.78 0.54
N VAL A 72 -25.41 -15.75 -0.70
CA VAL A 72 -26.84 -15.62 -1.01
C VAL A 72 -27.55 -16.97 -1.04
N ASP A 73 -26.86 -18.01 -1.50
CA ASP A 73 -27.27 -19.40 -1.46
C ASP A 73 -26.02 -20.31 -1.40
N GLN A 74 -26.18 -21.62 -1.21
CA GLN A 74 -25.08 -22.60 -1.17
C GLN A 74 -24.17 -22.61 -2.42
N LYS A 75 -24.58 -21.92 -3.49
CA LYS A 75 -23.88 -21.88 -4.77
C LYS A 75 -23.63 -20.47 -5.31
N GLU A 76 -23.98 -19.41 -4.59
CA GLU A 76 -23.77 -18.04 -5.08
C GLU A 76 -23.09 -17.19 -4.01
N ILE A 77 -21.94 -16.65 -4.40
CA ILE A 77 -21.12 -15.78 -3.57
C ILE A 77 -21.08 -14.40 -4.20
N TYR A 78 -21.47 -13.39 -3.44
CA TYR A 78 -21.30 -11.99 -3.80
C TYR A 78 -20.15 -11.41 -2.98
N ILE A 79 -19.20 -10.78 -3.65
CA ILE A 79 -18.08 -10.11 -3.01
C ILE A 79 -18.12 -8.63 -3.39
N LEU A 80 -18.05 -7.79 -2.37
CA LEU A 80 -17.86 -6.36 -2.50
C LEU A 80 -16.50 -5.99 -1.89
N ILE A 81 -15.58 -5.54 -2.72
CA ILE A 81 -14.31 -4.96 -2.29
C ILE A 81 -14.44 -3.44 -2.35
N SER A 82 -14.07 -2.78 -1.25
CA SER A 82 -14.00 -1.33 -1.18
C SER A 82 -12.60 -0.90 -0.74
N ILE A 83 -11.96 -0.03 -1.51
CA ILE A 83 -10.65 0.54 -1.22
C ILE A 83 -10.79 2.03 -0.98
N PHE A 84 -10.15 2.50 0.08
CA PHE A 84 -10.15 3.90 0.48
C PHE A 84 -8.73 4.37 0.79
N GLY A 85 -8.46 5.64 0.55
CA GLY A 85 -7.23 6.29 0.97
C GLY A 85 -7.11 7.71 0.46
N ASP A 86 -6.03 8.37 0.86
CA ASP A 86 -5.70 9.71 0.42
C ASP A 86 -4.64 9.66 -0.68
N CYS A 87 -4.94 10.20 -1.85
CA CYS A 87 -3.98 10.36 -2.94
C CYS A 87 -3.06 11.54 -2.65
N VAL A 88 -1.75 11.29 -2.73
CA VAL A 88 -0.74 12.32 -2.58
C VAL A 88 0.36 12.18 -3.63
N TYR A 89 1.08 13.28 -3.82
CA TYR A 89 2.39 13.28 -4.44
C TYR A 89 3.44 13.37 -3.35
N ALA A 90 4.28 12.33 -3.24
CA ALA A 90 5.35 12.25 -2.26
C ALA A 90 6.70 11.99 -2.93
N GLU A 91 7.75 12.55 -2.37
CA GLU A 91 9.13 12.36 -2.83
C GLU A 91 9.95 11.78 -1.67
N LYS A 92 11.04 11.07 -2.00
CA LYS A 92 11.94 10.57 -0.97
C LYS A 92 12.56 11.75 -0.22
N GLN A 93 12.54 11.69 1.09
CA GLN A 93 13.18 12.70 1.91
C GLN A 93 14.71 12.58 1.73
N GLU A 94 15.33 13.59 1.15
CA GLU A 94 16.78 13.70 1.11
C GLU A 94 17.26 14.04 2.52
N ILE A 95 17.83 13.06 3.22
CA ILE A 95 18.63 13.33 4.40
C ILE A 95 19.89 13.97 3.84
N GLY A 96 20.02 15.30 3.96
CA GLY A 96 21.26 15.97 3.63
C GLY A 96 22.41 15.30 4.38
N ASP A 97 23.56 15.14 3.71
CA ASP A 97 24.80 14.56 4.25
C ASP A 97 25.34 15.26 5.51
N GLU A 98 24.64 16.26 6.05
CA GLU A 98 24.98 17.04 7.23
C GLU A 98 24.93 16.24 8.55
N PHE A 99 24.38 15.02 8.56
CA PHE A 99 24.34 14.15 9.75
C PHE A 99 25.38 13.02 9.76
N ILE A 100 26.28 12.94 8.78
CA ILE A 100 27.52 12.18 8.97
C ILE A 100 28.52 13.09 9.67
N ASP A 101 28.22 13.41 10.93
CA ASP A 101 29.18 14.02 11.82
C ASP A 101 30.42 13.13 11.88
N LYS A 102 31.55 13.74 11.53
CA LYS A 102 32.91 13.18 11.51
C LYS A 102 33.42 12.78 12.91
N GLU A 103 32.54 12.49 13.87
CA GLU A 103 32.91 12.21 15.27
C GLU A 103 32.99 10.72 15.63
N ILE A 104 32.54 9.78 14.79
CA ILE A 104 32.53 8.34 15.17
C ILE A 104 33.85 7.60 14.82
N LEU A 105 34.85 8.25 14.20
CA LEU A 105 36.16 7.62 13.97
C LEU A 105 37.35 8.37 14.57
N LYS A 106 37.22 8.83 15.82
CA LYS A 106 38.40 8.96 16.68
C LYS A 106 38.51 7.71 17.55
N ILE A 107 39.20 6.70 17.03
CA ILE A 107 39.75 5.65 17.89
C ILE A 107 40.66 6.37 18.90
N PRO A 108 40.41 6.28 20.22
CA PRO A 108 41.29 6.94 21.18
C PRO A 108 42.69 6.34 21.06
N GLU A 109 43.70 7.20 20.92
CA GLU A 109 45.13 6.83 20.83
C GLU A 109 45.66 6.07 22.06
N SER A 110 44.84 5.84 23.08
CA SER A 110 45.17 5.08 24.28
C SER A 110 45.34 3.57 24.07
N ILE A 111 45.15 3.04 22.85
CA ILE A 111 45.36 1.60 22.55
C ILE A 111 46.69 1.33 21.81
N GLN A 112 47.44 2.36 21.38
CA GLN A 112 48.72 2.15 20.66
C GLN A 112 49.98 2.08 21.54
N GLN A 113 49.87 2.13 22.87
CA GLN A 113 51.02 1.95 23.78
C GLN A 113 50.75 0.90 24.85
N GLN A 114 50.44 -0.33 24.44
CA GLN A 114 50.77 -1.54 25.21
C GLN A 114 51.18 -2.64 24.22
N ALA A 115 52.34 -2.43 23.59
CA ALA A 115 53.15 -3.46 22.97
C ALA A 115 54.54 -3.41 23.62
#